data_AF-A0AAD7UCT6-F1
#
_entry.id   AF-A0AAD7UCT6-F1
#
_cell.length_a   1.000
_cell.length_b   1.000
_cell.length_c   1.000
_cell.angle_alpha   90.00
_cell.angle_beta   90.00
_cell.angle_gamma   90.00
#
_symmetry.space_group_name_H-M   'P 1'
#
loop_
_entity.id
_entity.type
_entity.pdbx_description
1 polymer ?
#
loop_
_entity_poly.entity_id
_entity_poly.type
_entity_poly.pdbx_seq_one_letter_code
_entity_poly.pdbx_strand_id
1 'polypeptide(L)'
;MDNNDLLLLCQRGLVAQVKRALARGADVNVRDSDGRSPLWIASYDGHLMVATVLLSHGACVHVTTTADGTSPLHVASMHGHIKMMRLLLDHGADVHQATDLGASSLYLACFEGRLDVARALIIEYDADVHQAIHKGASPLLAASVAGHVEIARVLIFHGADVHQAMHNGATPLCSASRFGHIAMTRLLLDHGADVHQATHAGVSPLFIACEHGQTEIVRLLLEECGADVHQARLDGTLPLDAARARGHQAIVHLLLNHLPVSPLLGSLDAYDDELAGGVIRSRNEWRTSRTCRGCGRRRVGRAFVSSG
;
A
#
# COMPACT_ATOMS: atom_id res chain seq x y z
N MET A 1 18.21 -32.26 30.45
CA MET A 1 17.40 -31.67 29.39
C MET A 1 18.29 -30.63 28.79
N ASP A 2 18.63 -30.82 27.52
CA ASP A 2 19.36 -29.77 26.81
C ASP A 2 18.40 -28.60 26.56
N ASN A 3 18.97 -27.45 26.26
CA ASN A 3 18.23 -26.22 25.97
C ASN A 3 17.33 -26.37 24.71
N ASN A 4 17.65 -27.32 23.82
CA ASN A 4 16.89 -27.61 22.62
C ASN A 4 15.63 -28.42 22.90
N ASP A 5 15.60 -29.21 23.98
CA ASP A 5 14.45 -30.01 24.39
C ASP A 5 13.23 -29.11 24.64
N LEU A 6 13.37 -28.01 25.39
CA LEU A 6 12.23 -27.14 25.70
C LEU A 6 11.65 -26.47 24.44
N LEU A 7 12.52 -26.00 23.54
CA LEU A 7 12.13 -25.37 22.27
C LEU A 7 11.30 -26.34 21.42
N LEU A 8 11.75 -27.59 21.27
CA LEU A 8 11.04 -28.62 20.51
C LEU A 8 9.69 -28.99 21.15
N LEU A 9 9.62 -29.05 22.48
CA LEU A 9 8.36 -29.29 23.19
C LEU A 9 7.36 -28.17 22.96
N CYS A 10 7.84 -26.92 22.88
CA CYS A 10 7.01 -25.76 22.60
C CYS A 10 6.51 -25.77 21.14
N GLN A 11 7.40 -26.09 20.19
CA GLN A 11 7.05 -26.23 18.77
C GLN A 11 5.95 -27.28 18.54
N ARG A 12 6.02 -28.39 19.29
CA ARG A 12 5.04 -29.49 19.21
C ARG A 12 3.78 -29.26 20.07
N GLY A 13 3.69 -28.15 20.80
CA GLY A 13 2.52 -27.86 21.64
C GLY A 13 2.35 -28.80 22.85
N LEU A 14 3.41 -29.45 23.33
CA LEU A 14 3.33 -30.52 24.33
C LEU A 14 3.24 -29.96 25.76
N VAL A 15 2.10 -29.36 26.12
CA VAL A 15 1.86 -28.61 27.39
C VAL A 15 2.34 -29.37 28.64
N ALA A 16 1.98 -30.65 28.79
CA ALA A 16 2.36 -31.44 29.96
C ALA A 16 3.87 -31.74 30.03
N GLN A 17 4.56 -31.75 28.90
CA GLN A 17 6.02 -31.92 28.84
C GLN A 17 6.72 -30.60 29.12
N VAL A 18 6.20 -29.49 28.58
CA VAL A 18 6.68 -28.13 28.89
C VAL A 18 6.61 -27.85 30.40
N LYS A 19 5.45 -28.10 31.05
CA LYS A 19 5.30 -27.94 32.51
C LYS A 19 6.33 -28.76 33.30
N ARG A 20 6.57 -30.02 32.89
CA ARG A 20 7.56 -30.89 33.55
C ARG A 20 8.99 -30.42 33.32
N ALA A 21 9.32 -29.90 32.14
CA ALA A 21 10.64 -29.36 31.84
C ALA A 21 10.92 -28.11 32.70
N LEU A 22 9.98 -27.17 32.77
CA LEU A 22 10.10 -25.97 33.61
C LEU A 22 10.21 -26.31 35.10
N ALA A 23 9.41 -27.26 35.60
CA ALA A 23 9.49 -27.74 36.98
C ALA A 23 10.84 -28.40 37.33
N ARG A 24 11.60 -28.86 36.31
CA ARG A 24 12.96 -29.41 36.45
C ARG A 24 14.06 -28.35 36.26
N GLY A 25 13.70 -27.08 36.15
CA GLY A 25 14.64 -25.97 36.03
C GLY A 25 15.09 -25.69 34.59
N ALA A 26 14.33 -26.11 33.56
CA ALA A 26 14.61 -25.65 32.20
C ALA A 26 14.49 -24.12 32.11
N ASP A 27 15.45 -23.48 31.43
CA ASP A 27 15.44 -22.03 31.23
C ASP A 27 14.29 -21.63 30.31
N VAL A 28 13.29 -20.94 30.86
CA VAL A 28 12.10 -20.45 30.13
C VAL A 28 12.45 -19.43 29.04
N ASN A 29 13.62 -18.78 29.15
CA ASN A 29 14.09 -17.73 28.26
C ASN A 29 15.28 -18.17 27.39
N VAL A 30 15.51 -19.48 27.29
CA VAL A 30 16.47 -20.08 26.38
C VAL A 30 16.29 -19.56 24.95
N ARG A 31 17.37 -19.47 24.17
CA ARG A 31 17.33 -19.01 22.78
C ARG A 31 18.10 -19.95 21.86
N ASP A 32 17.57 -20.20 20.68
CA ASP A 32 18.31 -20.87 19.60
C ASP A 32 19.28 -19.92 18.88
N SER A 33 19.94 -20.42 17.82
CA SER A 33 20.88 -19.65 17.01
C SER A 33 20.24 -18.45 16.29
N ASP A 34 18.93 -18.48 16.05
CA ASP A 34 18.17 -17.42 15.41
C ASP A 34 17.56 -16.45 16.45
N GLY A 35 17.90 -16.64 17.73
CA GLY A 35 17.40 -15.84 18.84
C GLY A 35 15.97 -16.14 19.25
N ARG A 36 15.35 -17.22 18.73
CA ARG A 36 13.96 -17.59 19.05
C ARG A 36 13.89 -18.18 20.45
N SER A 37 12.95 -17.66 21.25
CA SER A 37 12.64 -18.19 22.57
C SER A 37 11.51 -19.23 22.53
N PRO A 38 11.28 -20.01 23.61
CA PRO A 38 10.11 -20.87 23.74
C PRO A 38 8.79 -20.12 23.48
N LEU A 39 8.69 -18.87 23.98
CA LEU A 39 7.49 -18.05 23.81
C LEU A 39 7.31 -17.62 22.36
N TRP A 40 8.40 -17.27 21.67
CA TRP A 40 8.37 -16.96 20.24
C TRP A 40 7.87 -18.16 19.43
N ILE A 41 8.43 -19.36 19.68
CA ILE A 41 8.05 -20.59 18.96
C ILE A 41 6.57 -20.92 19.21
N ALA A 42 6.13 -20.90 20.47
CA ALA A 42 4.74 -21.14 20.80
C ALA A 42 3.80 -20.11 20.15
N SER A 43 4.25 -18.86 19.99
CA SER A 43 3.48 -17.79 19.35
C SER A 43 3.40 -17.94 17.85
N TYR A 44 4.48 -18.38 17.20
CA TYR A 44 4.52 -18.69 15.77
C TYR A 44 3.57 -19.85 15.43
N ASP A 45 3.64 -20.96 16.19
CA ASP A 45 2.81 -22.15 15.95
C ASP A 45 1.39 -22.05 16.54
N GLY A 46 1.08 -20.98 17.29
CA GLY A 46 -0.26 -20.75 17.85
C GLY A 46 -0.61 -21.59 19.09
N HIS A 47 0.38 -22.16 19.78
CA HIS A 47 0.19 -23.01 20.96
C HIS A 47 -0.14 -22.20 22.23
N LEU A 48 -1.37 -21.67 22.29
CA LEU A 48 -1.85 -20.76 23.35
C LEU A 48 -1.60 -21.28 24.78
N MET A 49 -1.87 -22.57 25.02
CA MET A 49 -1.68 -23.16 26.34
C MET A 49 -0.21 -23.30 26.72
N VAL A 50 0.68 -23.52 25.75
CA VAL A 50 2.13 -23.50 25.99
C VAL A 50 2.57 -22.08 26.34
N ALA A 51 2.17 -21.08 25.55
CA ALA A 51 2.51 -19.68 25.84
C ALA A 51 2.02 -19.23 27.22
N THR A 52 0.80 -19.61 27.62
CA THR A 52 0.26 -19.31 28.95
C THR A 52 1.14 -19.91 30.06
N VAL A 53 1.59 -21.17 29.89
CA VAL A 53 2.50 -21.81 30.84
C VAL A 53 3.84 -21.08 30.89
N LEU A 54 4.42 -20.75 29.73
CA LEU A 54 5.70 -20.03 29.66
C LEU A 54 5.63 -18.67 30.36
N LEU A 55 4.60 -17.87 30.08
CA LEU A 55 4.39 -16.56 30.71
C LEU A 55 4.23 -16.68 32.24
N SER A 56 3.47 -17.67 32.73
CA SER A 56 3.34 -17.92 34.17
C SER A 56 4.65 -18.33 34.86
N HIS A 57 5.67 -18.75 34.10
CA HIS A 57 7.00 -19.09 34.59
C HIS A 57 8.05 -18.00 34.29
N GLY A 58 7.62 -16.79 33.91
CA GLY A 58 8.53 -15.65 33.70
C GLY A 58 9.18 -15.59 32.33
N ALA A 59 8.54 -16.15 31.29
CA ALA A 59 8.96 -15.90 29.92
C ALA A 59 8.91 -14.39 29.61
N CYS A 60 10.00 -13.86 29.06
CA CYS A 60 10.09 -12.48 28.64
C CYS A 60 9.26 -12.26 27.37
N VAL A 61 8.31 -11.33 27.42
CA VAL A 61 7.41 -11.00 26.29
C VAL A 61 8.10 -10.17 25.22
N HIS A 62 9.11 -9.37 25.59
CA HIS A 62 9.83 -8.44 24.71
C HIS A 62 10.99 -9.06 23.92
N VAL A 63 11.06 -10.38 23.88
CA VAL A 63 12.11 -11.10 23.14
C VAL A 63 11.99 -10.85 21.64
N THR A 64 13.12 -10.69 20.97
CA THR A 64 13.22 -10.55 19.51
C THR A 64 14.24 -11.53 18.93
N THR A 65 14.02 -11.98 17.71
CA THR A 65 14.96 -12.79 16.93
C THR A 65 16.18 -11.97 16.52
N THR A 66 17.30 -12.64 16.25
CA THR A 66 18.56 -11.99 15.84
C THR A 66 18.59 -11.63 14.35
N ALA A 67 17.78 -12.30 13.54
CA ALA A 67 17.81 -12.15 12.08
C ALA A 67 17.08 -10.89 11.58
N ASP A 68 15.98 -10.53 12.23
CA ASP A 68 15.02 -9.54 11.72
C ASP A 68 14.27 -8.77 12.82
N GLY A 69 14.63 -8.95 14.10
CA GLY A 69 14.00 -8.23 15.21
C GLY A 69 12.55 -8.64 15.47
N THR A 70 12.13 -9.83 15.02
CA THR A 70 10.75 -10.30 15.13
C THR A 70 10.42 -10.78 16.55
N SER A 71 9.33 -10.28 17.13
CA SER A 71 8.86 -10.62 18.48
C SER A 71 7.74 -11.68 18.45
N PRO A 72 7.38 -12.28 19.61
CA PRO A 72 6.21 -13.15 19.72
C PRO A 72 4.92 -12.51 19.18
N LEU A 73 4.73 -11.20 19.41
CA LEU A 73 3.53 -10.49 18.96
C LEU A 73 3.50 -10.36 17.42
N HIS A 74 4.65 -10.11 16.80
CA HIS A 74 4.78 -10.05 15.34
C HIS A 74 4.35 -11.37 14.69
N VAL A 75 4.88 -12.51 15.15
CA VAL A 75 4.54 -13.82 14.55
C VAL A 75 3.10 -14.24 14.82
N ALA A 76 2.58 -13.97 16.02
CA ALA A 76 1.18 -14.23 16.34
C ALA A 76 0.24 -13.43 15.44
N SER A 77 0.58 -12.16 15.17
CA SER A 77 -0.21 -11.26 14.33
C SER A 77 -0.14 -11.66 12.85
N MET A 78 1.05 -11.98 12.35
CA MET A 78 1.31 -12.48 11.00
C MET A 78 0.52 -13.75 10.68
N HIS A 79 0.46 -14.70 11.63
CA HIS A 79 -0.20 -16.00 11.44
C HIS A 79 -1.70 -16.00 11.79
N GLY A 80 -2.24 -14.88 12.29
CA GLY A 80 -3.67 -14.77 12.60
C GLY A 80 -4.07 -15.36 13.96
N HIS A 81 -3.13 -15.60 14.87
CA HIS A 81 -3.37 -16.22 16.17
C HIS A 81 -3.95 -15.19 17.17
N ILE A 82 -5.18 -14.74 16.96
CA ILE A 82 -5.80 -13.63 17.73
C ILE A 82 -5.79 -13.86 19.25
N LYS A 83 -6.04 -15.08 19.73
CA LYS A 83 -5.99 -15.38 21.18
C LYS A 83 -4.57 -15.29 21.73
N MET A 84 -3.56 -15.65 20.93
CA MET A 84 -2.16 -15.51 21.30
C MET A 84 -1.76 -14.04 21.33
N MET A 85 -2.14 -13.28 20.30
CA MET A 85 -1.91 -11.84 20.23
C MET A 85 -2.48 -11.11 21.47
N ARG A 86 -3.74 -11.37 21.84
CA ARG A 86 -4.35 -10.82 23.05
C ARG A 86 -3.58 -11.21 24.32
N LEU A 87 -3.26 -12.51 24.47
CA LEU A 87 -2.49 -12.99 25.61
C LEU A 87 -1.15 -12.25 25.76
N LEU A 88 -0.43 -12.02 24.66
CA LEU A 88 0.85 -11.31 24.67
C LEU A 88 0.70 -9.83 25.05
N LEU A 89 -0.29 -9.14 24.48
CA LEU A 89 -0.59 -7.73 24.78
C LEU A 89 -1.04 -7.55 26.24
N ASP A 90 -1.86 -8.46 26.75
CA ASP A 90 -2.31 -8.47 28.15
C ASP A 90 -1.14 -8.71 29.13
N HIS A 91 -0.05 -9.33 28.67
CA HIS A 91 1.21 -9.50 29.41
C HIS A 91 2.25 -8.41 29.12
N GLY A 92 1.84 -7.31 28.49
CA GLY A 92 2.66 -6.12 28.31
C GLY A 92 3.53 -6.11 27.06
N ALA A 93 3.25 -6.95 26.03
CA ALA A 93 3.86 -6.76 24.72
C ALA A 93 3.59 -5.34 24.21
N ASP A 94 4.60 -4.70 23.62
CA ASP A 94 4.43 -3.38 23.01
C ASP A 94 3.75 -3.52 21.64
N VAL A 95 2.55 -2.95 21.52
CA VAL A 95 1.74 -2.97 20.28
C VAL A 95 2.42 -2.25 19.12
N HIS A 96 3.29 -1.28 19.41
CA HIS A 96 4.03 -0.48 18.42
C HIS A 96 5.48 -0.94 18.25
N GLN A 97 5.89 -2.03 18.89
CA GLN A 97 7.19 -2.63 18.63
C GLN A 97 7.31 -2.89 17.11
N ALA A 98 8.48 -2.58 16.57
CA ALA A 98 8.76 -2.77 15.16
C ALA A 98 9.87 -3.80 14.97
N THR A 99 9.82 -4.55 13.87
CA THR A 99 10.93 -5.37 13.38
C THR A 99 12.10 -4.48 12.93
N ASP A 100 13.23 -5.09 12.56
CA ASP A 100 14.39 -4.37 12.01
C ASP A 100 14.11 -3.67 10.67
N LEU A 101 12.99 -4.01 10.02
CA LEU A 101 12.51 -3.32 8.82
C LEU A 101 11.50 -2.21 9.13
N GLY A 102 11.16 -2.01 10.40
CA GLY A 102 10.15 -1.06 10.84
C GLY A 102 8.72 -1.59 10.79
N ALA A 103 8.51 -2.90 10.57
CA ALA A 103 7.15 -3.45 10.48
C ALA A 103 6.55 -3.68 11.86
N SER A 104 5.38 -3.10 12.12
CA SER A 104 4.58 -3.38 13.31
C SER A 104 3.74 -4.65 13.15
N SER A 105 3.20 -5.14 14.26
CA SER A 105 2.22 -6.22 14.28
C SER A 105 1.00 -5.94 13.39
N LEU A 106 0.55 -4.68 13.35
CA LEU A 106 -0.55 -4.26 12.47
C LEU A 106 -0.14 -4.35 11.00
N TYR A 107 1.04 -3.84 10.63
CA TYR A 107 1.54 -3.95 9.25
C TYR A 107 1.57 -5.41 8.77
N LEU A 108 2.11 -6.32 9.60
CA LEU A 108 2.20 -7.75 9.26
C LEU A 108 0.81 -8.39 9.11
N ALA A 109 -0.12 -8.09 10.02
CA ALA A 109 -1.50 -8.56 9.92
C ALA A 109 -2.20 -8.04 8.65
N CYS A 110 -1.95 -6.78 8.27
CA CYS A 110 -2.49 -6.18 7.06
C CYS A 110 -1.93 -6.79 5.79
N PHE A 111 -0.65 -7.12 5.75
CA PHE A 111 -0.01 -7.78 4.61
C PHE A 111 -0.48 -9.23 4.44
N GLU A 112 -0.65 -9.97 5.54
CA GLU A 112 -1.03 -11.39 5.55
C GLU A 112 -2.55 -11.64 5.56
N GLY A 113 -3.37 -10.58 5.47
CA GLY A 113 -4.81 -10.72 5.38
C GLY A 113 -5.49 -11.15 6.68
N ARG A 114 -4.86 -10.90 7.85
CA ARG A 114 -5.38 -11.30 9.16
C ARG A 114 -6.38 -10.27 9.69
N LEU A 115 -7.55 -10.24 9.07
CA LEU A 115 -8.57 -9.23 9.31
C LEU A 115 -9.02 -9.12 10.79
N ASP A 116 -9.23 -10.25 11.48
CA ASP A 116 -9.63 -10.23 12.90
C ASP A 116 -8.52 -9.71 13.81
N VAL A 117 -7.26 -10.03 13.50
CA VAL A 117 -6.09 -9.51 14.21
C VAL A 117 -5.95 -8.01 13.97
N ALA A 118 -6.00 -7.56 12.71
CA ALA A 118 -5.91 -6.13 12.37
C ALA A 118 -7.00 -5.31 13.08
N ARG A 119 -8.25 -5.80 13.06
CA ARG A 119 -9.35 -5.16 13.80
C ARG A 119 -9.09 -5.08 15.30
N ALA A 120 -8.67 -6.19 15.92
CA ALA A 120 -8.42 -6.21 17.36
C ALA A 120 -7.25 -5.30 17.75
N LEU A 121 -6.16 -5.30 16.98
CA LEU A 121 -5.02 -4.39 17.21
C LEU A 121 -5.46 -2.92 17.19
N ILE A 122 -6.28 -2.52 16.21
CA ILE A 122 -6.76 -1.13 16.08
C ILE A 122 -7.76 -0.78 17.17
N ILE A 123 -8.78 -1.63 17.40
CA ILE A 123 -9.94 -1.28 18.23
C ILE A 123 -9.68 -1.51 19.72
N GLU A 124 -8.98 -2.60 20.06
CA GLU A 124 -8.80 -3.03 21.46
C GLU A 124 -7.47 -2.51 22.05
N TYR A 125 -6.45 -2.29 21.22
CA TYR A 125 -5.09 -1.97 21.66
C TYR A 125 -4.49 -0.72 21.01
N ASP A 126 -5.31 0.10 20.34
CA ASP A 126 -4.93 1.42 19.79
C ASP A 126 -3.68 1.41 18.89
N ALA A 127 -3.54 0.36 18.07
CA ALA A 127 -2.42 0.24 17.14
C ALA A 127 -2.43 1.39 16.10
N ASP A 128 -1.26 2.00 15.88
CA ASP A 128 -1.09 3.14 14.98
C ASP A 128 -1.26 2.69 13.51
N VAL A 129 -2.33 3.17 12.89
CA VAL A 129 -2.68 2.89 11.48
C VAL A 129 -1.72 3.55 10.48
N HIS A 130 -0.85 4.46 10.92
CA HIS A 130 0.12 5.18 10.09
C HIS A 130 1.56 4.67 10.25
N GLN A 131 1.83 3.78 11.21
CA GLN A 131 3.18 3.28 11.50
C GLN A 131 3.74 2.52 10.29
N ALA A 132 4.61 3.18 9.54
CA ALA A 132 5.18 2.67 8.31
C ALA A 132 6.52 1.98 8.54
N ILE A 133 6.83 1.02 7.66
CA ILE A 133 8.17 0.42 7.59
C ILE A 133 9.22 1.46 7.17
N HIS A 134 10.51 1.14 7.30
CA HIS A 134 11.62 2.04 6.94
C HIS A 134 11.65 2.51 5.47
N LYS A 135 10.88 1.88 4.57
CA LYS A 135 10.70 2.32 3.17
C LYS A 135 9.48 3.23 2.98
N GLY A 136 8.77 3.57 4.04
CA GLY A 136 7.57 4.41 4.04
C GLY A 136 6.27 3.67 3.71
N ALA A 137 6.26 2.34 3.59
CA ALA A 137 4.99 1.62 3.35
C ALA A 137 4.16 1.53 4.64
N SER A 138 2.95 2.10 4.59
CA SER A 138 1.97 2.04 5.68
C SER A 138 1.21 0.70 5.72
N PRO A 139 0.48 0.41 6.82
CA PRO A 139 -0.43 -0.74 6.86
C PRO A 139 -1.47 -0.74 5.72
N LEU A 140 -1.98 0.43 5.33
CA LEU A 140 -2.91 0.55 4.19
C LEU A 140 -2.24 0.20 2.87
N LEU A 141 -0.99 0.62 2.67
CA LEU A 141 -0.22 0.24 1.49
C LEU A 141 0.05 -1.27 1.47
N ALA A 142 0.38 -1.89 2.62
CA ALA A 142 0.54 -3.34 2.73
C ALA A 142 -0.73 -4.10 2.33
N ALA A 143 -1.89 -3.70 2.87
CA ALA A 143 -3.18 -4.26 2.48
C ALA A 143 -3.48 -4.04 0.99
N SER A 144 -3.08 -2.90 0.42
CA SER A 144 -3.26 -2.57 -1.00
C SER A 144 -2.37 -3.38 -1.93
N VAL A 145 -1.15 -3.72 -1.51
CA VAL A 145 -0.25 -4.63 -2.24
C VAL A 145 -0.85 -6.05 -2.26
N ALA A 146 -1.32 -6.52 -1.10
CA ALA A 146 -1.86 -7.87 -0.94
C ALA A 146 -3.32 -8.03 -1.41
N GLY A 147 -4.03 -6.92 -1.65
CA GLY A 147 -5.42 -6.93 -2.15
C GLY A 147 -6.48 -7.16 -1.06
N HIS A 148 -6.16 -6.92 0.21
CA HIS A 148 -7.06 -7.18 1.35
C HIS A 148 -8.04 -6.02 1.59
N VAL A 149 -9.07 -5.93 0.75
CA VAL A 149 -10.07 -4.83 0.71
C VAL A 149 -10.74 -4.58 2.06
N GLU A 150 -11.17 -5.63 2.76
CA GLU A 150 -11.85 -5.46 4.05
C GLU A 150 -10.93 -4.94 5.16
N ILE A 151 -9.63 -5.24 5.08
CA ILE A 151 -8.64 -4.64 6.01
C ILE A 151 -8.46 -3.16 5.66
N ALA A 152 -8.34 -2.82 4.38
CA ALA A 152 -8.25 -1.43 3.95
C ALA A 152 -9.47 -0.60 4.36
N ARG A 153 -10.69 -1.15 4.29
CA ARG A 153 -11.90 -0.48 4.82
C ARG A 153 -11.77 -0.15 6.30
N VAL A 154 -11.31 -1.11 7.12
CA VAL A 154 -11.11 -0.90 8.55
C VAL A 154 -10.06 0.20 8.78
N LEU A 155 -8.92 0.13 8.09
CA LEU A 155 -7.86 1.14 8.23
C LEU A 155 -8.34 2.54 7.86
N ILE A 156 -9.02 2.70 6.73
CA ILE A 156 -9.55 3.99 6.27
C ILE A 156 -10.61 4.52 7.25
N PHE A 157 -11.51 3.65 7.73
CA PHE A 157 -12.51 4.02 8.73
C PHE A 157 -11.86 4.54 10.03
N HIS A 158 -10.70 3.99 10.41
CA HIS A 158 -9.91 4.43 11.56
C HIS A 158 -8.85 5.50 11.22
N GLY A 159 -8.97 6.17 10.07
CA GLY A 159 -8.21 7.38 9.77
C GLY A 159 -6.91 7.17 8.97
N ALA A 160 -6.65 5.98 8.44
CA ALA A 160 -5.48 5.76 7.59
C ALA A 160 -5.48 6.71 6.37
N ASP A 161 -4.32 7.31 6.11
CA ASP A 161 -4.14 8.25 5.00
C ASP A 161 -4.00 7.50 3.67
N VAL A 162 -4.98 7.68 2.78
CA VAL A 162 -5.01 7.08 1.44
C VAL A 162 -3.90 7.60 0.51
N HIS A 163 -3.26 8.72 0.86
CA HIS A 163 -2.17 9.34 0.11
C HIS A 163 -0.78 9.03 0.66
N GLN A 164 -0.68 8.35 1.81
CA GLN A 164 0.61 8.05 2.44
C GLN A 164 1.46 7.18 1.51
N ALA A 165 2.53 7.79 0.98
CA ALA A 165 3.37 7.18 -0.02
C ALA A 165 4.66 6.60 0.57
N MET A 166 5.19 5.58 -0.10
CA MET A 166 6.56 5.11 0.13
C MET A 166 7.59 6.19 -0.21
N HIS A 167 8.85 5.97 0.18
CA HIS A 167 9.96 6.90 -0.12
C HIS A 167 10.23 7.12 -1.63
N ASN A 168 9.73 6.25 -2.50
CA ASN A 168 9.78 6.43 -3.95
C ASN A 168 8.53 7.13 -4.53
N GLY A 169 7.60 7.57 -3.69
CA GLY A 169 6.34 8.19 -4.06
C GLY A 169 5.22 7.20 -4.43
N ALA A 170 5.41 5.89 -4.28
CA ALA A 170 4.34 4.92 -4.55
C ALA A 170 3.23 4.98 -3.48
N THR A 171 2.00 5.20 -3.92
CA THR A 171 0.80 5.27 -3.07
C THR A 171 0.08 3.91 -2.99
N PRO A 172 -0.89 3.74 -2.07
CA PRO A 172 -1.82 2.61 -2.08
C PRO A 172 -2.48 2.38 -3.45
N LEU A 173 -2.88 3.47 -4.14
CA LEU A 173 -3.50 3.40 -5.47
C LEU A 173 -2.53 2.88 -6.54
N CYS A 174 -1.26 3.31 -6.51
CA CYS A 174 -0.22 2.77 -7.38
C CYS A 174 -0.05 1.25 -7.19
N SER A 175 -0.06 0.77 -5.95
CA SER A 175 0.05 -0.66 -5.62
C SER A 175 -1.17 -1.45 -6.12
N ALA A 176 -2.39 -0.98 -5.83
CA ALA A 176 -3.62 -1.63 -6.32
C ALA A 176 -3.66 -1.70 -7.86
N SER A 177 -3.25 -0.63 -8.53
CA SER A 177 -3.11 -0.56 -10.00
C SER A 177 -2.04 -1.48 -10.57
N ARG A 178 -0.95 -1.75 -9.84
CA ARG A 178 0.08 -2.70 -10.28
C ARG A 178 -0.42 -4.14 -10.23
N PHE A 179 -1.03 -4.52 -9.12
CA PHE A 179 -1.41 -5.91 -8.85
C PHE A 179 -2.79 -6.29 -9.36
N GLY A 180 -3.56 -5.35 -9.93
CA GLY A 180 -4.84 -5.65 -10.56
C GLY A 180 -6.01 -5.75 -9.57
N HIS A 181 -5.88 -5.18 -8.37
CA HIS A 181 -6.88 -5.28 -7.32
C HIS A 181 -8.03 -4.29 -7.53
N ILE A 182 -8.91 -4.56 -8.50
CA ILE A 182 -9.98 -3.64 -8.92
C ILE A 182 -10.88 -3.16 -7.76
N ALA A 183 -11.24 -4.04 -6.83
CA ALA A 183 -12.05 -3.67 -5.67
C ALA A 183 -11.30 -2.77 -4.67
N MET A 184 -9.97 -2.97 -4.53
CA MET A 184 -9.12 -2.07 -3.75
C MET A 184 -8.98 -0.71 -4.43
N THR A 185 -8.79 -0.69 -5.76
CA THR A 185 -8.71 0.54 -6.55
C THR A 185 -9.98 1.37 -6.40
N ARG A 186 -11.17 0.76 -6.52
CA ARG A 186 -12.45 1.43 -6.29
C ARG A 186 -12.54 2.00 -4.87
N LEU A 187 -12.23 1.18 -3.86
CA LEU A 187 -12.23 1.63 -2.47
C LEU A 187 -11.37 2.88 -2.26
N LEU A 188 -10.12 2.86 -2.76
CA LEU A 188 -9.21 3.98 -2.58
C LEU A 188 -9.70 5.25 -3.28
N LEU A 189 -10.25 5.13 -4.49
CA LEU A 189 -10.82 6.25 -5.26
C LEU A 189 -12.08 6.82 -4.59
N ASP A 190 -12.98 5.95 -4.09
CA ASP A 190 -14.18 6.36 -3.35
C ASP A 190 -13.82 7.13 -2.07
N HIS A 191 -12.63 6.90 -1.52
CA HIS A 191 -12.09 7.59 -0.35
C HIS A 191 -11.09 8.71 -0.70
N GLY A 192 -11.07 9.17 -1.95
CA GLY A 192 -10.39 10.40 -2.35
C GLY A 192 -8.93 10.24 -2.78
N ALA A 193 -8.45 9.01 -3.03
CA ALA A 193 -7.11 8.82 -3.60
C ALA A 193 -6.94 9.59 -4.91
N ASP A 194 -5.82 10.32 -5.05
CA ASP A 194 -5.54 11.13 -6.23
C ASP A 194 -5.14 10.23 -7.41
N VAL A 195 -6.00 10.22 -8.43
CA VAL A 195 -5.84 9.44 -9.67
C VAL A 195 -4.58 9.82 -10.46
N HIS A 196 -4.04 11.03 -10.24
CA HIS A 196 -2.85 11.55 -10.92
C HIS A 196 -1.59 11.57 -10.05
N GLN A 197 -1.67 11.18 -8.77
CA GLN A 197 -0.51 11.19 -7.88
C GLN A 197 0.54 10.18 -8.36
N ALA A 198 1.61 10.73 -8.94
CA ALA A 198 2.69 9.94 -9.51
C ALA A 198 3.82 9.69 -8.50
N THR A 199 4.53 8.58 -8.71
CA THR A 199 5.79 8.32 -8.02
C THR A 199 6.85 9.39 -8.34
N HIS A 200 7.98 9.38 -7.62
CA HIS A 200 9.11 10.26 -7.91
C HIS A 200 9.70 10.08 -9.31
N ALA A 201 9.42 8.96 -10.00
CA ALA A 201 9.80 8.72 -11.39
C ALA A 201 8.75 9.21 -12.41
N GLY A 202 7.72 9.93 -11.97
CA GLY A 202 6.61 10.39 -12.81
C GLY A 202 5.64 9.27 -13.22
N VAL A 203 5.72 8.10 -12.59
CA VAL A 203 4.85 6.96 -12.92
C VAL A 203 3.49 7.12 -12.22
N SER A 204 2.42 7.37 -12.99
CA SER A 204 1.04 7.51 -12.49
C SER A 204 0.33 6.17 -12.30
N PRO A 205 -0.78 6.10 -11.55
CA PRO A 205 -1.60 4.88 -11.44
C PRO A 205 -2.06 4.34 -12.79
N LEU A 206 -2.45 5.21 -13.73
CA LEU A 206 -2.83 4.82 -15.09
C LEU A 206 -1.65 4.21 -15.84
N PHE A 207 -0.47 4.83 -15.77
CA PHE A 207 0.74 4.28 -16.39
C PHE A 207 1.03 2.86 -15.88
N ILE A 208 0.97 2.67 -14.55
CA ILE A 208 1.20 1.37 -13.92
C ILE A 208 0.20 0.33 -14.42
N ALA A 209 -1.09 0.66 -14.43
CA ALA A 209 -2.13 -0.25 -14.91
C ALA A 209 -1.91 -0.63 -16.39
N CYS A 210 -1.47 0.33 -17.21
CA CYS A 210 -1.13 0.11 -18.62
C CYS A 210 0.10 -0.79 -18.79
N GLU A 211 1.18 -0.57 -18.02
CA GLU A 211 2.39 -1.38 -18.07
C GLU A 211 2.12 -2.84 -17.66
N HIS A 212 1.28 -3.04 -16.63
CA HIS A 212 1.01 -4.34 -16.05
C HIS A 212 -0.21 -5.07 -16.66
N GLY A 213 -0.88 -4.50 -17.65
CA GLY A 213 -1.96 -5.20 -18.37
C GLY A 213 -3.31 -5.20 -17.63
N GLN A 214 -3.50 -4.31 -16.65
CA GLN A 214 -4.69 -4.29 -15.79
C GLN A 214 -5.86 -3.57 -16.46
N THR A 215 -6.47 -4.24 -17.45
CA THR A 215 -7.47 -3.66 -18.36
C THR A 215 -8.69 -3.09 -17.63
N GLU A 216 -9.20 -3.77 -16.58
CA GLU A 216 -10.34 -3.27 -15.80
C GLU A 216 -10.01 -2.00 -15.02
N ILE A 217 -8.79 -1.91 -14.48
CA ILE A 217 -8.33 -0.72 -13.79
C ILE A 217 -8.12 0.42 -14.79
N VAL A 218 -7.58 0.16 -15.97
CA VAL A 218 -7.48 1.17 -17.02
C VAL A 218 -8.86 1.73 -17.38
N ARG A 219 -9.87 0.89 -17.60
CA ARG A 219 -11.25 1.34 -17.83
C ARG A 219 -11.77 2.21 -16.69
N LEU A 220 -11.65 1.73 -15.45
CA LEU A 220 -12.07 2.48 -14.27
C LEU A 220 -11.43 3.88 -14.22
N LEU A 221 -10.11 3.94 -14.36
CA LEU A 221 -9.37 5.20 -14.26
C LEU A 221 -9.72 6.19 -15.38
N LEU A 222 -9.95 5.70 -16.61
CA LEU A 222 -10.27 6.55 -17.76
C LEU A 222 -11.74 6.98 -17.80
N GLU A 223 -12.65 6.03 -17.65
CA GLU A 223 -14.08 6.23 -17.90
C GLU A 223 -14.79 6.84 -16.68
N GLU A 224 -14.36 6.48 -15.47
CA GLU A 224 -15.04 6.91 -14.24
C GLU A 224 -14.27 7.99 -13.46
N CYS A 225 -12.95 8.09 -13.63
CA CYS A 225 -12.10 8.98 -12.82
C CYS A 225 -11.36 10.08 -13.60
N GLY A 226 -11.44 10.10 -14.93
CA GLY A 226 -10.84 11.15 -15.76
C GLY A 226 -9.31 11.18 -15.73
N ALA A 227 -8.66 10.02 -15.59
CA ALA A 227 -7.20 9.93 -15.60
C ALA A 227 -6.59 10.47 -16.90
N ASP A 228 -5.46 11.18 -16.79
CA ASP A 228 -4.79 11.82 -17.91
C ASP A 228 -3.97 10.80 -18.71
N VAL A 229 -4.46 10.47 -19.92
CA VAL A 229 -3.78 9.57 -20.86
C VAL A 229 -2.42 10.08 -21.33
N HIS A 230 -2.12 11.37 -21.14
CA HIS A 230 -0.89 12.03 -21.54
C HIS A 230 0.12 12.23 -20.40
N GLN A 231 -0.19 11.78 -19.18
CA GLN A 231 0.73 11.90 -18.04
C GLN A 231 1.94 10.97 -18.23
N ALA A 232 3.03 11.53 -18.76
CA ALA A 232 4.26 10.81 -19.03
C ALA A 232 5.13 10.62 -17.77
N ARG A 233 5.97 9.57 -17.81
CA ARG A 233 7.12 9.43 -16.92
C ARG A 233 8.13 10.55 -17.12
N LEU A 234 9.11 10.65 -16.22
CA LEU A 234 10.23 11.58 -16.35
C LEU A 234 11.08 11.38 -17.62
N ASP A 235 11.10 10.15 -18.17
CA ASP A 235 11.77 9.83 -19.43
C ASP A 235 10.94 10.16 -20.69
N GLY A 236 9.74 10.72 -20.52
CA GLY A 236 8.81 11.05 -21.60
C GLY A 236 7.94 9.89 -22.09
N THR A 237 8.08 8.68 -21.53
CA THR A 237 7.27 7.52 -21.91
C THR A 237 5.82 7.73 -21.49
N LEU A 238 4.87 7.58 -22.42
CA LEU A 238 3.44 7.69 -22.16
C LEU A 238 2.84 6.35 -21.71
N PRO A 239 1.67 6.35 -21.04
CA PRO A 239 0.92 5.13 -20.73
C PRO A 239 0.66 4.25 -21.98
N LEU A 240 0.39 4.88 -23.13
CA LEU A 240 0.20 4.19 -24.42
C LEU A 240 1.47 3.47 -24.89
N ASP A 241 2.64 4.06 -24.71
CA ASP A 241 3.91 3.47 -25.11
C ASP A 241 4.22 2.24 -24.26
N ALA A 242 3.94 2.33 -22.95
CA ALA A 242 4.08 1.19 -22.05
C ALA A 242 3.15 0.03 -22.42
N ALA A 243 1.87 0.30 -22.70
CA ALA A 243 0.92 -0.71 -23.14
C ALA A 243 1.35 -1.38 -24.45
N ARG A 244 1.86 -0.61 -25.42
CA ARG A 244 2.40 -1.13 -26.70
C ARG A 244 3.64 -1.98 -26.49
N ALA A 245 4.61 -1.50 -25.73
CA ALA A 245 5.86 -2.20 -25.46
C ALA A 245 5.65 -3.56 -24.76
N ARG A 246 4.58 -3.67 -23.97
CA ARG A 246 4.19 -4.88 -23.24
C ARG A 246 3.18 -5.75 -24.00
N GLY A 247 2.69 -5.32 -25.17
CA GLY A 247 1.77 -6.08 -26.01
C GLY A 247 0.31 -6.10 -25.55
N HIS A 248 -0.11 -5.18 -24.69
CA HIS A 248 -1.46 -5.16 -24.10
C HIS A 248 -2.49 -4.53 -25.05
N GLN A 249 -2.85 -5.26 -26.11
CA GLN A 249 -3.68 -4.75 -27.22
C GLN A 249 -5.03 -4.16 -26.76
N ALA A 250 -5.71 -4.79 -25.80
CA ALA A 250 -6.98 -4.28 -25.28
C ALA A 250 -6.82 -2.88 -24.65
N ILE A 251 -5.72 -2.66 -23.91
CA ILE A 251 -5.40 -1.37 -23.30
C ILE A 251 -4.99 -0.34 -24.36
N VAL A 252 -4.22 -0.75 -25.37
CA VAL A 252 -3.88 0.12 -26.50
C VAL A 252 -5.15 0.64 -27.18
N HIS A 253 -6.11 -0.24 -27.47
CA HIS A 253 -7.39 0.16 -28.05
C HIS A 253 -8.18 1.10 -27.13
N LEU A 254 -8.25 0.83 -25.83
CA LEU A 254 -8.90 1.72 -24.86
C LEU A 254 -8.27 3.11 -24.89
N LEU A 255 -6.95 3.21 -24.75
CA LEU A 255 -6.24 4.49 -24.74
C LEU A 255 -6.44 5.27 -26.04
N LEU A 256 -6.38 4.61 -27.21
CA LEU A 256 -6.60 5.26 -28.50
C LEU A 256 -8.02 5.83 -28.65
N ASN A 257 -9.02 5.18 -28.07
CA ASN A 257 -10.40 5.68 -28.08
C ASN A 257 -10.59 6.92 -27.19
N HIS A 258 -9.72 7.11 -26.21
CA HIS A 258 -9.72 8.27 -25.31
C HIS A 258 -8.78 9.40 -25.75
N LEU A 259 -8.01 9.22 -26.84
CA LEU A 259 -7.30 10.32 -27.47
C LEU A 259 -8.27 11.16 -28.30
N PRO A 260 -8.14 12.50 -28.32
CA PRO A 260 -8.91 13.31 -29.25
C PRO A 260 -8.62 12.80 -30.66
N VAL A 261 -9.68 12.47 -31.41
CA VAL A 261 -9.56 12.11 -32.82
C VAL A 261 -9.02 13.35 -33.53
N SER A 262 -7.72 13.38 -33.80
CA SER A 262 -7.14 14.36 -34.70
C SER A 262 -7.88 14.22 -36.04
N PRO A 263 -8.54 15.26 -36.57
CA PRO A 263 -9.22 15.18 -37.87
C PRO A 263 -8.26 15.02 -39.07
N LEU A 264 -6.98 14.75 -38.83
CA LEU A 264 -5.91 14.82 -39.82
C LEU A 264 -5.38 13.45 -40.23
N LEU A 265 -6.27 12.48 -40.43
CA LEU A 265 -5.94 11.29 -41.22
C LEU A 265 -7.10 10.91 -42.15
N GLY A 266 -7.65 11.93 -42.81
CA GLY A 266 -8.68 11.81 -43.85
C GLY A 266 -8.25 12.45 -45.17
N SER A 267 -7.03 12.16 -45.65
CA SER A 267 -6.63 12.31 -47.06
C SER A 267 -5.19 11.80 -47.24
N LEU A 268 -5.03 10.48 -47.38
CA LEU A 268 -3.84 9.88 -47.97
C LEU A 268 -4.18 9.55 -49.43
N ASP A 269 -4.32 10.60 -50.25
CA ASP A 269 -4.32 10.53 -51.71
C ASP A 269 -3.63 11.80 -52.22
N ALA A 270 -2.30 11.78 -52.25
CA ALA A 270 -1.43 12.55 -53.14
C ALA A 270 0.03 12.20 -52.83
N TYR A 271 0.44 11.01 -53.27
CA TYR A 271 1.77 10.90 -53.85
C TYR A 271 1.70 11.69 -55.17
N ASP A 272 2.45 12.78 -55.26
CA ASP A 272 3.28 13.09 -56.44
C ASP A 272 4.10 14.37 -56.21
N ASP A 273 5.40 14.24 -56.47
CA ASP A 273 6.38 15.20 -56.98
C ASP A 273 6.30 16.68 -56.56
N GLU A 274 7.32 17.13 -55.82
CA GLU A 274 8.32 18.12 -56.30
C GLU A 274 9.28 18.52 -55.16
N LEU A 275 10.47 17.91 -55.14
CA LEU A 275 11.65 18.47 -54.46
C LEU A 275 12.65 18.92 -55.51
N ALA A 276 12.39 20.08 -56.10
CA ALA A 276 13.38 20.88 -56.80
C ALA A 276 13.46 22.27 -56.13
N GLY A 277 14.53 22.47 -55.36
CA GLY A 277 15.23 23.75 -55.14
C GLY A 277 14.44 24.97 -54.62
N GLY A 278 14.83 25.50 -53.46
CA GLY A 278 14.48 26.89 -53.14
C GLY A 278 14.69 27.30 -51.68
N VAL A 279 15.89 27.78 -51.36
CA VAL A 279 16.18 28.63 -50.20
C VAL A 279 15.25 29.86 -50.20
N ILE A 280 14.70 30.28 -49.04
CA ILE A 280 14.59 31.70 -48.56
C ILE A 280 14.00 31.77 -47.12
N ARG A 281 14.86 32.25 -46.21
CA ARG A 281 14.69 33.24 -45.10
C ARG A 281 13.58 33.13 -44.02
N SER A 282 14.09 32.93 -42.80
CA SER A 282 13.92 33.73 -41.57
C SER A 282 12.65 34.56 -41.30
N ARG A 283 12.02 34.23 -40.16
CA ARG A 283 11.75 35.10 -38.98
C ARG A 283 10.99 36.41 -39.23
N ASN A 284 9.74 36.49 -38.72
CA ASN A 284 9.18 37.57 -37.90
C ASN A 284 7.74 37.22 -37.47
N GLU A 285 7.48 37.12 -36.17
CA GLU A 285 6.75 38.10 -35.34
C GLU A 285 5.23 38.12 -35.56
N TRP A 286 4.47 37.62 -34.58
CA TRP A 286 3.19 38.22 -34.20
C TRP A 286 3.06 38.28 -32.68
N ARG A 287 3.22 39.50 -32.17
CA ARG A 287 2.87 39.93 -30.82
C ARG A 287 1.40 40.36 -30.78
N THR A 288 0.70 39.92 -29.74
CA THR A 288 -0.29 40.64 -28.92
C THR A 288 -1.49 41.40 -29.53
N SER A 289 -2.64 41.12 -28.92
CA SER A 289 -3.74 42.04 -28.53
C SER A 289 -4.96 42.20 -29.45
N ARG A 290 -6.11 41.74 -28.93
CA ARG A 290 -7.43 42.38 -28.98
C ARG A 290 -8.14 42.05 -27.66
N THR A 291 -8.08 42.89 -26.62
CA THR A 291 -9.09 43.93 -26.31
C THR A 291 -10.48 43.65 -26.87
N CYS A 292 -11.39 43.25 -25.97
CA CYS A 292 -12.83 43.39 -26.19
C CYS A 292 -13.37 44.35 -25.11
N ARG A 293 -13.76 45.56 -25.52
CA ARG A 293 -14.46 46.53 -24.68
C ARG A 293 -15.96 46.30 -24.78
N GLY A 294 -16.60 46.11 -23.62
CA GLY A 294 -17.71 46.95 -23.16
C GLY A 294 -19.11 46.72 -23.71
N CYS A 295 -20.00 46.18 -22.87
CA CYS A 295 -21.30 46.75 -22.45
C CYS A 295 -21.88 45.78 -21.39
N GLY A 296 -22.47 46.13 -20.26
CA GLY A 296 -22.92 47.38 -19.67
C GLY A 296 -23.38 47.10 -18.23
N ARG A 297 -23.30 48.14 -17.40
CA ARG A 297 -23.56 48.18 -15.95
C ARG A 297 -25.00 47.80 -15.55
N ARG A 298 -25.18 47.32 -14.31
CA ARG A 298 -25.98 47.99 -13.27
C ARG A 298 -25.54 47.57 -11.86
N ARG A 299 -25.20 48.57 -11.04
CA ARG A 299 -25.04 48.51 -9.58
C ARG A 299 -26.41 48.72 -8.92
N VAL A 300 -26.69 47.99 -7.84
CA VAL A 300 -27.31 48.40 -6.56
C VAL A 300 -27.04 47.21 -5.61
N GLY A 301 -26.70 47.26 -4.33
CA GLY A 301 -26.59 48.27 -3.28
C GLY A 301 -26.23 47.52 -1.97
N ARG A 302 -25.59 48.21 -1.03
CA ARG A 302 -25.03 47.73 0.25
C ARG A 302 -26.10 47.36 1.31
N ALA A 303 -25.73 46.49 2.27
CA ALA A 303 -25.86 46.65 3.75
C ALA A 303 -25.39 45.33 4.43
N PHE A 304 -24.27 45.26 5.16
CA PHE A 304 -24.16 45.41 6.64
C PHE A 304 -25.41 45.01 7.43
N VAL A 305 -25.34 43.96 8.26
CA VAL A 305 -25.50 44.03 9.74
C VAL A 305 -24.79 42.84 10.41
N SER A 306 -24.15 43.12 11.54
CA SER A 306 -23.61 42.21 12.54
C SER A 306 -24.65 41.73 13.56
N SER A 307 -24.28 40.69 14.31
CA SER A 307 -24.76 40.36 15.67
C SER A 307 -26.08 39.60 15.81
N GLY A 308 -25.95 38.40 16.39
CA GLY A 308 -26.96 37.59 17.07
C GLY A 308 -26.22 36.50 17.82
#